data_AF-A0AAW0R9Q7-F1
#
_entry.id   AF-A0AAW0R9Q7-F1
#
_cell.length_a   1.000
_cell.length_b   1.000
_cell.length_c   1.000
_cell.angle_alpha   90.00
_cell.angle_beta   90.00
_cell.angle_gamma   90.00
#
_symmetry.space_group_name_H-M   'P 1'
#
loop_
_entity.id
_entity.type
_entity.pdbx_description
1 polymer ?
#
loop_
_entity_poly.entity_id
_entity_poly.type
_entity_poly.pdbx_seq_one_letter_code
_entity_poly.pdbx_strand_id
1 'polypeptide(L)'
;PAPCPHPLCQFQCVLLWSRSFSFDLRNLSLDRTNPPDQPSFSRVDSPTSTANMKLNISYPANGSQKLIEIEDERKLRDFMEKRMGAEVPGDNLGDEFKGYIFRITGGNDKQGFPMKQGVMHPTRVRLLLSEGHSCYRPRRTGERKRKSVRGCIVGMDLSVLALSIVKQGDNDIPGVTDVVHPKRLGPKRATKIRRFFSLSKDDDVRKYVIRREVQPKGEGKKPYTKAPKIQRLVTPQRLQHKRHRVALKRRQAEKVKDEAAEYSAVLAKRVAEAKTLRAESRKRRASSMRK
;
A
#
# COMPACT_ATOMS: atom_id res chain seq x y z
N PRO A 1 -6.46 -5.07 37.61
CA PRO A 1 -5.42 -5.86 38.29
C PRO A 1 -4.11 -5.87 37.48
N ALA A 2 -3.13 -5.12 38.00
CA ALA A 2 -1.72 -4.94 37.59
C ALA A 2 -1.44 -4.36 36.19
N PRO A 3 -0.66 -3.26 36.15
CA PRO A 3 0.76 -3.45 35.85
C PRO A 3 1.73 -2.71 36.81
N CYS A 4 2.92 -3.28 36.94
CA CYS A 4 4.15 -2.71 37.51
C CYS A 4 4.91 -1.88 36.42
N PRO A 5 6.15 -1.39 36.65
CA PRO A 5 6.47 -0.12 37.30
C PRO A 5 7.42 0.81 36.48
N HIS A 6 7.47 2.10 36.86
CA HIS A 6 8.55 3.13 36.86
C HIS A 6 9.88 3.01 36.03
N PRO A 7 10.72 4.07 35.90
CA PRO A 7 10.52 5.52 36.09
C PRO A 7 11.18 6.41 35.00
N LEU A 8 10.78 7.69 35.01
CA LEU A 8 11.43 8.82 34.34
C LEU A 8 12.67 9.28 35.13
N CYS A 9 13.75 9.59 34.43
CA CYS A 9 14.93 10.26 34.99
C CYS A 9 15.13 11.61 34.32
N GLN A 10 15.32 12.61 35.18
CA GLN A 10 15.56 14.03 34.92
C GLN A 10 16.90 14.27 34.23
N PHE A 11 17.00 15.35 33.46
CA PHE A 11 18.28 15.99 33.14
C PHE A 11 18.15 17.52 33.32
N GLN A 12 19.03 18.04 34.17
CA GLN A 12 19.31 19.45 34.47
C GLN A 12 20.34 20.03 33.48
N CYS A 13 20.19 21.31 33.13
CA CYS A 13 21.25 22.24 32.69
C CYS A 13 20.71 23.67 32.91
N VAL A 14 21.04 24.34 34.01
CA VAL A 14 22.18 25.25 34.29
C VAL A 14 22.08 26.64 33.63
N LEU A 15 21.87 27.62 34.53
CA LEU A 15 22.26 29.04 34.61
C LEU A 15 22.86 29.77 33.38
N LEU A 16 22.46 31.04 33.19
CA LEU A 16 23.26 32.27 33.45
C LEU A 16 22.38 33.51 33.16
N TRP A 17 21.95 34.24 34.18
CA TRP A 17 22.50 35.50 34.72
C TRP A 17 22.37 36.74 33.80
N SER A 18 21.36 37.53 34.16
CA SER A 18 21.08 38.90 33.78
C SER A 18 22.15 39.88 34.28
N ARG A 19 22.59 40.82 33.44
CA ARG A 19 22.95 42.18 33.88
C ARG A 19 23.03 43.17 32.71
N SER A 20 22.24 44.22 32.87
CA SER A 20 22.21 45.45 32.08
C SER A 20 23.50 46.23 32.21
N PHE A 21 23.97 46.88 31.14
CA PHE A 21 24.77 48.10 31.23
C PHE A 21 24.64 48.89 29.93
N SER A 22 24.05 50.08 30.04
CA SER A 22 24.07 51.14 29.03
C SER A 22 25.46 51.76 28.96
N PHE A 23 25.96 52.14 27.78
CA PHE A 23 26.93 53.22 27.70
C PHE A 23 26.88 53.99 26.37
N ASP A 24 27.22 55.26 26.51
CA ASP A 24 27.04 56.43 25.67
C ASP A 24 27.55 56.37 24.22
N LEU A 25 26.78 57.04 23.35
CA LEU A 25 27.21 57.61 22.08
C LEU A 25 28.03 58.87 22.34
N ARG A 26 29.29 58.91 21.89
CA ARG A 26 29.99 60.16 21.58
C ARG A 26 31.13 59.96 20.57
N ASN A 27 30.98 60.68 19.46
CA ASN A 27 31.99 61.22 18.55
C ASN A 27 33.36 60.57 18.46
N LEU A 28 33.65 59.99 17.29
CA LEU A 28 34.99 60.00 16.69
C LEU A 28 34.85 60.27 15.19
N SER A 29 35.14 61.52 14.85
CA SER A 29 35.53 61.97 13.52
C SER A 29 36.82 61.28 13.09
N LEU A 30 36.85 60.64 11.92
CA LEU A 30 38.07 60.36 11.20
C LEU A 30 37.80 60.37 9.70
N ASP A 31 38.51 61.29 9.06
CA ASP A 31 38.66 61.51 7.64
C ASP A 31 39.26 60.30 6.90
N ARG A 32 39.04 60.32 5.58
CA ARG A 32 39.88 59.78 4.49
C ARG A 32 39.65 58.35 3.98
N THR A 33 39.36 58.36 2.67
CA THR A 33 39.82 57.50 1.56
C THR A 33 38.79 56.56 0.95
N ASN A 34 38.46 56.84 -0.32
CA ASN A 34 37.71 55.97 -1.21
C ASN A 34 38.49 54.65 -1.41
N PRO A 35 37.86 53.48 -1.24
CA PRO A 35 38.48 52.21 -1.61
C PRO A 35 38.54 52.06 -3.15
N PRO A 36 39.58 51.40 -3.69
CA PRO A 36 39.73 51.19 -5.13
C PRO A 36 38.73 50.17 -5.68
N ASP A 37 38.43 50.34 -6.97
CA ASP A 37 37.52 49.53 -7.77
C ASP A 37 37.70 48.02 -7.58
N GLN A 38 36.60 47.35 -7.23
CA GLN A 38 36.52 45.89 -7.28
C GLN A 38 36.52 45.45 -8.76
N PRO A 39 37.33 44.47 -9.16
CA PRO A 39 37.17 43.88 -10.48
C PRO A 39 35.82 43.18 -10.56
N SER A 40 35.02 43.59 -11.55
CA SER A 40 33.75 42.95 -11.91
C SER A 40 33.96 41.44 -12.05
N PHE A 41 33.40 40.68 -11.11
CA PHE A 41 33.35 39.23 -11.18
C PHE A 41 32.63 38.86 -12.48
N SER A 42 33.40 38.49 -13.50
CA SER A 42 32.85 38.00 -14.75
C SER A 42 31.98 36.81 -14.40
N ARG A 43 30.71 36.94 -14.78
CA ARG A 43 29.71 35.89 -14.73
C ARG A 43 30.31 34.70 -15.46
N VAL A 44 30.80 33.71 -14.71
CA VAL A 44 31.11 32.40 -15.27
C VAL A 44 29.75 31.85 -15.65
N ASP A 45 29.41 31.98 -16.93
CA ASP A 45 28.29 31.27 -17.53
C ASP A 45 28.61 29.78 -17.34
N SER A 46 28.08 29.21 -16.25
CA SER A 46 27.98 27.77 -16.09
C SER A 46 27.28 27.24 -17.34
N PRO A 47 27.81 26.21 -18.03
CA PRO A 47 27.11 25.63 -19.16
C PRO A 47 25.73 25.25 -18.65
N THR A 48 24.69 25.80 -19.29
CA THR A 48 23.32 25.38 -19.10
C THR A 48 23.31 23.87 -19.18
N SER A 49 23.17 23.19 -18.03
CA SER A 49 23.07 21.74 -18.00
C SER A 49 21.83 21.40 -18.84
N THR A 50 22.05 20.99 -20.07
CA THR A 50 21.00 20.46 -20.94
C THR A 50 20.30 19.40 -20.12
N ALA A 51 18.99 19.58 -19.95
CA ALA A 51 18.23 18.79 -19.02
C ALA A 51 18.07 17.37 -19.60
N ASN A 52 19.08 16.52 -19.38
CA ASN A 52 19.13 15.16 -19.89
C ASN A 52 17.93 14.37 -19.34
N MET A 53 17.11 13.80 -20.24
CA MET A 53 15.99 12.95 -19.87
C MET A 53 16.50 11.53 -19.61
N LYS A 54 16.10 10.95 -18.48
CA LYS A 54 16.48 9.59 -18.11
C LYS A 54 15.35 8.62 -18.47
N LEU A 55 15.68 7.49 -19.08
CA LEU A 55 14.75 6.40 -19.32
C LEU A 55 14.96 5.30 -18.29
N ASN A 56 13.93 5.00 -17.50
CA ASN A 56 13.93 3.84 -16.61
C ASN A 56 13.21 2.68 -17.31
N ILE A 57 13.99 1.76 -17.86
CA ILE A 57 13.50 0.63 -18.65
C ILE A 57 13.39 -0.60 -17.75
N SER A 58 12.22 -1.23 -17.77
CA SER A 58 11.94 -2.46 -17.02
C SER A 58 11.57 -3.61 -17.96
N TYR A 59 12.07 -4.81 -17.65
CA TYR A 59 11.65 -6.03 -18.34
C TYR A 59 10.89 -6.95 -17.36
N PRO A 60 9.55 -6.99 -17.43
CA PRO A 60 8.74 -7.69 -16.44
C PRO A 60 8.90 -9.21 -16.45
N ALA A 61 9.38 -9.80 -17.56
CA ALA A 61 9.60 -11.25 -17.63
C ALA A 61 10.77 -11.69 -16.74
N ASN A 62 11.88 -10.96 -16.79
CA ASN A 62 13.09 -11.24 -16.00
C ASN A 62 13.10 -10.53 -14.64
N GLY A 63 12.30 -9.46 -14.48
CA GLY A 63 12.24 -8.67 -13.25
C GLY A 63 13.42 -7.72 -13.06
N SER A 64 14.15 -7.43 -14.13
CA SER A 64 15.29 -6.52 -14.19
C SER A 64 14.85 -5.10 -14.57
N GLN A 65 15.68 -4.12 -14.21
CA GLN A 65 15.49 -2.73 -14.56
C GLN A 65 16.84 -2.04 -14.75
N LYS A 66 16.91 -1.08 -15.68
CA LYS A 66 18.09 -0.26 -15.92
C LYS A 66 17.68 1.18 -16.20
N LEU A 67 18.44 2.11 -15.64
CA LEU A 67 18.32 3.53 -15.95
C LEU A 67 19.35 3.86 -17.04
N ILE A 68 18.87 4.48 -18.12
CA ILE A 68 19.68 4.92 -19.26
C ILE A 68 19.50 6.42 -19.39
N GLU A 69 20.61 7.14 -19.55
CA GLU A 69 20.60 8.58 -19.75
C GLU A 69 20.70 8.87 -21.25
N ILE A 70 19.78 9.69 -21.76
CA ILE A 70 19.76 10.07 -23.18
C ILE A 70 19.89 11.58 -23.28
N GLU A 71 20.91 12.01 -24.00
CA GLU A 71 21.22 13.43 -24.24
C GLU A 71 20.63 13.93 -25.57
N ASP A 72 20.52 13.04 -26.56
CA ASP A 72 20.03 13.40 -27.90
C ASP A 72 18.50 13.50 -27.96
N GLU A 73 18.01 14.71 -28.20
CA GLU A 73 16.59 15.02 -28.32
C GLU A 73 15.90 14.31 -29.50
N ARG A 74 16.64 13.96 -30.57
CA ARG A 74 16.07 13.28 -31.75
C ARG A 74 15.52 11.91 -31.39
N LYS A 75 16.22 11.19 -30.52
CA LYS A 75 15.83 9.87 -30.00
C LYS A 75 14.56 9.92 -29.14
N LEU A 76 14.31 11.06 -28.50
CA LEU A 76 13.18 11.27 -27.60
C LEU A 76 11.90 11.69 -28.34
N ARG A 77 12.01 12.13 -29.60
CA ARG A 77 10.88 12.68 -30.38
C ARG A 77 9.70 11.72 -30.50
N ASP A 78 9.94 10.42 -30.65
CA ASP A 78 8.87 9.41 -30.78
C ASP A 78 8.03 9.24 -29.53
N PHE A 79 8.61 9.54 -28.36
CA PHE A 79 7.92 9.49 -27.08
C PHE A 79 7.09 10.75 -26.84
N MET A 80 7.41 11.86 -27.50
CA MET A 80 6.69 13.12 -27.31
C MET A 80 5.25 13.02 -27.80
N GLU A 81 4.35 13.73 -27.10
CA GLU A 81 2.90 13.76 -27.37
C GLU A 81 2.18 12.41 -27.23
N LYS A 82 2.91 11.33 -26.93
CA LYS A 82 2.32 10.04 -26.58
C LYS A 82 1.73 10.11 -25.18
N ARG A 83 0.71 9.28 -24.99
CA ARG A 83 0.02 9.15 -23.70
C ARG A 83 0.59 7.98 -22.92
N MET A 84 0.55 8.10 -21.60
CA MET A 84 0.81 6.98 -20.72
C MET A 84 -0.12 5.79 -21.07
N GLY A 85 0.49 4.61 -21.19
CA GLY A 85 -0.12 3.38 -21.64
C GLY A 85 0.06 3.07 -23.12
N ALA A 86 0.51 4.02 -23.95
CA ALA A 86 0.78 3.82 -25.37
C ALA A 86 2.02 2.95 -25.60
N GLU A 87 2.00 2.20 -26.70
CA GLU A 87 3.13 1.43 -27.20
C GLU A 87 3.90 2.28 -28.22
N VAL A 88 5.22 2.27 -28.11
CA VAL A 88 6.16 3.07 -28.91
C VAL A 88 7.30 2.13 -29.35
N PRO A 89 7.65 2.13 -30.65
CA PRO A 89 8.80 1.37 -31.13
C PRO A 89 10.11 1.93 -30.56
N GLY A 90 11.04 1.03 -30.25
CA GLY A 90 12.35 1.35 -29.68
C GLY A 90 13.43 1.73 -30.70
N ASP A 91 13.15 1.57 -32.00
CA ASP A 91 14.14 1.60 -33.07
C ASP A 91 14.96 2.90 -33.11
N ASN A 92 14.34 4.03 -32.75
CA ASN A 92 14.98 5.34 -32.78
C ASN A 92 15.87 5.65 -31.56
N LEU A 93 15.86 4.82 -30.52
CA LEU A 93 16.75 4.99 -29.35
C LEU A 93 18.20 4.57 -29.66
N GLY A 94 18.37 3.59 -30.54
CA GLY A 94 19.65 3.05 -30.97
C GLY A 94 19.55 1.61 -31.46
N ASP A 95 20.61 1.10 -32.07
CA ASP A 95 20.64 -0.23 -32.71
C ASP A 95 20.41 -1.39 -31.71
N GLU A 96 20.76 -1.19 -30.44
CA GLU A 96 20.49 -2.12 -29.34
C GLU A 96 18.99 -2.32 -29.08
N PHE A 97 18.18 -1.30 -29.38
CA PHE A 97 16.73 -1.28 -29.12
C PHE A 97 15.89 -1.59 -30.36
N LYS A 98 16.54 -2.03 -31.44
CA LYS A 98 15.85 -2.40 -32.67
C LYS A 98 14.94 -3.61 -32.45
N GLY A 99 13.70 -3.48 -32.92
CA GLY A 99 12.65 -4.49 -32.76
C GLY A 99 11.98 -4.53 -31.38
N TYR A 100 12.46 -3.73 -30.41
CA TYR A 100 11.81 -3.63 -29.11
C TYR A 100 10.54 -2.78 -29.19
N ILE A 101 9.49 -3.23 -28.50
CA ILE A 101 8.30 -2.42 -28.28
C ILE A 101 8.23 -2.04 -26.82
N PHE A 102 8.27 -0.74 -26.56
CA PHE A 102 8.14 -0.17 -25.24
C PHE A 102 6.71 0.31 -25.00
N ARG A 103 6.24 0.14 -23.77
CA ARG A 103 5.02 0.78 -23.29
C ARG A 103 5.37 1.85 -22.27
N ILE A 104 4.82 3.05 -22.45
CA ILE A 104 5.01 4.15 -21.51
C ILE A 104 4.20 3.85 -20.25
N THR A 105 4.85 3.57 -19.13
CA THR A 105 4.17 3.25 -17.86
C THR A 105 3.95 4.46 -16.98
N GLY A 106 4.71 5.54 -17.20
CA GLY A 106 4.59 6.81 -16.51
C GLY A 106 5.92 7.53 -16.45
N GLY A 107 6.11 8.37 -15.43
CA GLY A 107 7.32 9.16 -15.30
C GLY A 107 7.19 10.21 -14.20
N ASN A 108 8.28 10.93 -13.99
CA ASN A 108 8.35 12.05 -13.08
C ASN A 108 8.79 13.31 -13.82
N ASP A 109 8.14 14.42 -13.47
CA ASP A 109 8.51 15.76 -13.88
C ASP A 109 9.86 16.18 -13.26
N LYS A 110 10.52 17.21 -13.77
CA LYS A 110 11.81 17.74 -13.26
C LYS A 110 11.77 18.08 -11.77
N GLN A 111 10.63 18.58 -11.28
CA GLN A 111 10.41 18.88 -9.86
C GLN A 111 9.87 17.68 -9.06
N GLY A 112 9.88 16.47 -9.64
CA GLY A 112 9.51 15.22 -8.96
C GLY A 112 8.01 14.94 -8.87
N PHE A 113 7.15 15.69 -9.57
CA PHE A 113 5.72 15.39 -9.61
C PHE A 113 5.44 14.18 -10.53
N PRO A 114 4.74 13.14 -10.05
CA PRO A 114 4.49 11.94 -10.85
C PRO A 114 3.38 12.16 -11.88
N MET A 115 3.45 11.42 -13.00
CA MET A 115 2.39 11.35 -14.01
C MET A 115 1.16 10.59 -13.49
N LYS A 116 -0.03 10.96 -13.98
CA LYS A 116 -1.29 10.28 -13.65
C LYS A 116 -2.14 9.98 -14.88
N GLN A 117 -2.63 8.74 -14.96
CA GLN A 117 -3.50 8.29 -16.04
C GLN A 117 -4.82 9.07 -16.05
N GLY A 118 -5.29 9.40 -17.24
CA GLY A 118 -6.58 10.07 -17.45
C GLY A 118 -6.54 11.60 -17.36
N VAL A 119 -5.41 12.19 -16.95
CA VAL A 119 -5.21 13.65 -16.98
C VAL A 119 -4.66 14.03 -18.34
N MET A 120 -5.53 14.36 -19.29
CA MET A 120 -5.19 14.67 -20.69
C MET A 120 -4.64 16.08 -20.86
N HIS A 121 -3.59 16.38 -20.11
CA HIS A 121 -2.87 17.65 -20.18
C HIS A 121 -1.37 17.34 -20.27
N PRO A 122 -0.57 18.11 -21.02
CA PRO A 122 0.88 17.95 -20.99
C PRO A 122 1.41 18.33 -19.61
N THR A 123 1.09 19.52 -19.10
CA THR A 123 1.67 20.06 -17.87
C THR A 123 0.97 19.59 -16.58
N ARG A 124 1.13 20.31 -15.46
CA ARG A 124 0.60 19.95 -14.14
C ARG A 124 -0.80 20.49 -13.89
N VAL A 125 -1.61 19.69 -13.21
CA VAL A 125 -2.96 20.07 -12.76
C VAL A 125 -3.11 19.74 -11.28
N ARG A 126 -3.89 20.56 -10.56
CA ARG A 126 -4.24 20.31 -9.15
C ARG A 126 -5.54 19.55 -9.05
N LEU A 127 -5.48 18.31 -8.57
CA LEU A 127 -6.64 17.42 -8.42
C LEU A 127 -6.90 17.11 -6.96
N LEU A 128 -8.18 16.91 -6.61
CA LEU A 128 -8.60 16.43 -5.29
C LEU A 128 -8.53 14.90 -5.26
N LEU A 129 -7.57 14.34 -4.51
CA LEU A 129 -7.31 12.90 -4.46
C LEU A 129 -7.81 12.31 -3.13
N SER A 130 -8.48 11.16 -3.21
CA SER A 130 -8.90 10.28 -2.10
C SER A 130 -8.10 8.97 -2.07
N GLU A 131 -8.43 8.09 -1.11
CA GLU A 131 -7.92 6.71 -1.05
C GLU A 131 -8.18 5.94 -2.35
N GLY A 132 -7.20 5.11 -2.77
CA GLY A 132 -7.29 4.29 -3.99
C GLY A 132 -6.84 5.00 -5.27
N HIS A 133 -6.77 6.33 -5.31
CA HIS A 133 -6.18 7.02 -6.45
C HIS A 133 -4.65 6.94 -6.47
N SER A 134 -4.09 6.85 -7.67
CA SER A 134 -2.64 6.99 -7.87
C SER A 134 -2.11 8.36 -7.42
N CYS A 135 -0.82 8.42 -7.06
CA CYS A 135 -0.07 9.61 -6.64
C CYS A 135 -0.44 10.15 -5.23
N TYR A 136 -1.30 9.46 -4.49
CA TYR A 136 -1.65 9.83 -3.12
C TYR A 136 -1.85 8.60 -2.23
N ARG A 137 -1.38 8.71 -0.98
CA ARG A 137 -1.67 7.76 0.10
C ARG A 137 -2.23 8.55 1.28
N PRO A 138 -3.51 8.37 1.65
CA PRO A 138 -4.11 9.08 2.77
C PRO A 138 -3.46 8.67 4.10
N ARG A 139 -3.50 9.58 5.08
CA ARG A 139 -3.01 9.32 6.45
C ARG A 139 -4.15 8.96 7.38
N ARG A 140 -5.34 9.52 7.14
CA ARG A 140 -6.57 9.18 7.86
C ARG A 140 -7.61 8.61 6.90
N THR A 141 -8.49 7.75 7.41
CA THR A 141 -9.61 7.21 6.65
C THR A 141 -10.54 8.34 6.21
N GLY A 142 -10.90 8.37 4.92
CA GLY A 142 -11.77 9.41 4.35
C GLY A 142 -11.08 10.74 4.04
N GLU A 143 -9.77 10.88 4.29
CA GLU A 143 -9.03 12.09 3.94
C GLU A 143 -8.98 12.30 2.42
N ARG A 144 -9.33 13.51 1.98
CA ARG A 144 -9.13 13.97 0.59
C ARG A 144 -8.18 15.14 0.59
N LYS A 145 -7.17 15.11 -0.28
CA LYS A 145 -6.16 16.18 -0.38
C LYS A 145 -6.00 16.66 -1.81
N ARG A 146 -6.05 17.98 -2.01
CA ARG A 146 -5.76 18.59 -3.32
C ARG A 146 -4.25 18.65 -3.54
N LYS A 147 -3.74 17.93 -4.55
CA LYS A 147 -2.32 17.84 -4.90
C LYS A 147 -2.08 18.19 -6.36
N SER A 148 -0.93 18.78 -6.65
CA SER A 148 -0.43 18.96 -8.02
C SER A 148 0.09 17.61 -8.55
N VAL A 149 -0.31 17.27 -9.76
CA VAL A 149 0.05 16.02 -10.43
C VAL A 149 0.36 16.32 -11.89
N ARG A 150 1.32 15.61 -12.48
CA ARG A 150 1.67 15.75 -13.89
C ARG A 150 0.63 15.00 -14.74
N GLY A 151 0.25 15.57 -15.89
CA GLY A 151 -0.65 14.89 -16.81
C GLY A 151 -0.05 13.65 -17.48
N CYS A 152 -0.84 12.97 -18.31
CA CYS A 152 -0.46 11.70 -18.93
C CYS A 152 0.28 11.86 -20.26
N ILE A 153 0.31 13.07 -20.83
CA ILE A 153 1.00 13.34 -22.10
C ILE A 153 2.47 13.60 -21.82
N VAL A 154 3.34 12.92 -22.57
CA VAL A 154 4.80 13.05 -22.44
C VAL A 154 5.25 14.38 -23.05
N GLY A 155 6.15 15.07 -22.34
CA GLY A 155 6.79 16.31 -22.78
C GLY A 155 8.25 16.37 -22.35
N MET A 156 8.99 17.33 -22.90
CA MET A 156 10.45 17.51 -22.67
C MET A 156 10.81 18.02 -21.26
N ASP A 157 9.81 18.43 -20.50
CA ASP A 157 9.93 18.86 -19.11
C ASP A 157 9.87 17.70 -18.10
N LEU A 158 9.83 16.46 -18.57
CA LEU A 158 10.07 15.29 -17.73
C LEU A 158 11.56 15.14 -17.41
N SER A 159 11.85 14.63 -16.22
CA SER A 159 13.22 14.22 -15.85
C SER A 159 13.43 12.73 -16.06
N VAL A 160 12.42 11.91 -15.72
CA VAL A 160 12.49 10.45 -15.88
C VAL A 160 11.22 9.95 -16.57
N LEU A 161 11.38 9.20 -17.65
CA LEU A 161 10.32 8.45 -18.30
C LEU A 161 10.46 6.97 -17.95
N ALA A 162 9.39 6.34 -17.46
CA ALA A 162 9.35 4.93 -17.09
C ALA A 162 8.75 4.10 -18.23
N LEU A 163 9.53 3.15 -18.75
CA LEU A 163 9.18 2.28 -19.86
C LEU A 163 9.13 0.82 -19.40
N SER A 164 8.19 0.06 -19.94
CA SER A 164 8.15 -1.40 -19.81
C SER A 164 8.26 -2.05 -21.17
N ILE A 165 9.17 -3.01 -21.33
CA ILE A 165 9.30 -3.82 -22.55
C ILE A 165 8.08 -4.75 -22.66
N VAL A 166 7.37 -4.67 -23.79
CA VAL A 166 6.23 -5.55 -24.12
C VAL A 166 6.67 -6.68 -25.04
N LYS A 167 7.47 -6.36 -26.06
CA LYS A 167 8.10 -7.33 -26.97
C LYS A 167 9.61 -7.15 -26.95
N GLN A 168 10.32 -8.26 -26.85
CA GLN A 168 11.78 -8.30 -26.97
C GLN A 168 12.14 -8.14 -28.44
N GLY A 169 13.17 -7.32 -28.71
CA GLY A 169 13.74 -7.14 -30.04
C GLY A 169 14.84 -8.17 -30.34
N ASP A 170 15.63 -7.90 -31.37
CA ASP A 170 16.59 -8.86 -31.92
C ASP A 170 17.88 -8.96 -31.09
N ASN A 171 18.35 -7.83 -30.54
CA ASN A 171 19.59 -7.73 -29.77
C ASN A 171 19.32 -7.75 -28.26
N ASP A 172 20.20 -8.33 -27.46
CA ASP A 172 20.07 -8.28 -26.00
C ASP A 172 20.60 -6.97 -25.40
N ILE A 173 19.89 -6.42 -24.42
CA ILE A 173 20.25 -5.19 -23.72
C ILE A 173 21.01 -5.55 -22.44
N PRO A 174 22.26 -5.09 -22.28
CA PRO A 174 23.09 -5.47 -21.14
C PRO A 174 22.48 -4.98 -19.82
N GLY A 175 22.32 -5.91 -18.87
CA GLY A 175 21.73 -5.66 -17.55
C GLY A 175 20.20 -5.63 -17.50
N VAL A 176 19.51 -5.74 -18.64
CA VAL A 176 18.04 -5.84 -18.70
C VAL A 176 17.63 -7.25 -19.17
N THR A 177 17.93 -7.63 -20.40
CA THR A 177 17.50 -8.94 -20.92
C THR A 177 18.44 -10.08 -20.51
N ASP A 178 19.72 -9.77 -20.30
CA ASP A 178 20.75 -10.74 -19.89
C ASP A 178 20.51 -11.32 -18.47
N VAL A 179 20.20 -10.46 -17.49
CA VAL A 179 20.08 -10.88 -16.09
C VAL A 179 18.65 -11.30 -15.74
N VAL A 180 18.49 -12.51 -15.21
CA VAL A 180 17.21 -13.03 -14.71
C VAL A 180 17.16 -13.00 -13.19
N HIS A 181 16.19 -12.28 -12.62
CA HIS A 181 15.96 -12.24 -11.19
C HIS A 181 14.81 -13.18 -10.79
N PRO A 182 15.07 -14.27 -10.04
CA PRO A 182 14.02 -15.18 -9.64
C PRO A 182 13.06 -14.54 -8.62
N LYS A 183 11.79 -14.93 -8.68
CA LYS A 183 10.77 -14.45 -7.74
C LYS A 183 11.09 -14.93 -6.32
N ARG A 184 11.33 -13.98 -5.42
CA ARG A 184 11.71 -14.24 -4.02
C ARG A 184 10.68 -15.03 -3.21
N LEU A 185 9.38 -14.85 -3.49
CA LEU A 185 8.30 -15.42 -2.68
C LEU A 185 7.36 -16.28 -3.53
N GLY A 186 7.11 -17.49 -3.04
CA GLY A 186 6.13 -18.41 -3.61
C GLY A 186 4.69 -18.16 -3.15
N PRO A 187 3.72 -18.89 -3.71
CA PRO A 187 2.31 -18.81 -3.34
C PRO A 187 2.06 -19.27 -1.89
N LYS A 188 1.32 -18.47 -1.10
CA LYS A 188 0.96 -18.77 0.31
C LYS A 188 -0.40 -19.48 0.48
N ARG A 189 -1.34 -19.25 -0.44
CA ARG A 189 -2.72 -19.75 -0.33
C ARG A 189 -2.81 -21.16 -0.91
N ALA A 190 -3.46 -22.10 -0.23
CA ALA A 190 -3.57 -23.51 -0.67
C ALA A 190 -4.04 -23.65 -2.13
N THR A 191 -5.05 -22.88 -2.55
CA THR A 191 -5.55 -22.92 -3.94
C THR A 191 -4.55 -22.39 -4.97
N LYS A 192 -3.70 -21.43 -4.61
CA LYS A 192 -2.64 -20.92 -5.50
C LYS A 192 -1.49 -21.91 -5.61
N ILE A 193 -1.16 -22.62 -4.53
CA ILE A 193 -0.14 -23.69 -4.54
C ILE A 193 -0.59 -24.82 -5.47
N ARG A 194 -1.86 -25.24 -5.38
CA ARG A 194 -2.42 -26.26 -6.28
C ARG A 194 -2.32 -25.88 -7.75
N ARG A 195 -2.71 -24.65 -8.10
CA ARG A 195 -2.60 -24.14 -9.48
C ARG A 195 -1.16 -24.05 -9.97
N PHE A 196 -0.23 -23.71 -9.07
CA PHE A 196 1.17 -23.53 -9.44
C PHE A 196 1.87 -24.84 -9.80
N PHE A 197 1.55 -25.92 -9.08
CA PHE A 197 2.11 -27.26 -9.33
C PHE A 197 1.14 -28.19 -10.08
N SER A 198 0.04 -27.66 -10.61
CA SER A 198 -1.02 -28.43 -11.27
C SER A 198 -1.52 -29.64 -10.46
N LEU A 199 -1.60 -29.49 -9.13
CA LEU A 199 -2.01 -30.56 -8.21
C LEU A 199 -3.52 -30.78 -8.23
N SER A 200 -3.92 -32.03 -7.99
CA SER A 200 -5.31 -32.39 -7.78
C SER A 200 -5.82 -31.89 -6.42
N LYS A 201 -7.11 -32.12 -6.14
CA LYS A 201 -7.73 -31.70 -4.87
C LYS A 201 -7.33 -32.60 -3.70
N ASP A 202 -6.99 -33.85 -3.99
CA ASP A 202 -6.70 -34.87 -2.99
C ASP A 202 -5.24 -34.82 -2.54
N ASP A 203 -4.36 -34.20 -3.35
CA ASP A 203 -2.96 -34.00 -3.01
C ASP A 203 -2.77 -33.07 -1.79
N ASP A 204 -1.84 -33.49 -0.91
CA ASP A 204 -1.44 -32.69 0.24
C ASP A 204 -0.47 -31.58 -0.15
N VAL A 205 -1.02 -30.36 -0.17
CA VAL A 205 -0.28 -29.12 -0.49
C VAL A 205 0.85 -28.79 0.48
N ARG A 206 0.93 -29.42 1.67
CA ARG A 206 1.98 -29.13 2.66
C ARG A 206 3.36 -29.53 2.20
N LYS A 207 3.45 -30.61 1.42
CA LYS A 207 4.71 -31.17 0.90
C LYS A 207 5.31 -30.27 -0.18
N TYR A 208 4.45 -29.65 -0.99
CA TYR A 208 4.84 -28.85 -2.16
C TYR A 208 5.06 -27.36 -1.86
N VAL A 209 5.16 -26.96 -0.59
CA VAL A 209 5.42 -25.54 -0.26
C VAL A 209 6.87 -25.19 -0.53
N ILE A 210 7.09 -24.21 -1.40
CA ILE A 210 8.43 -23.67 -1.67
C ILE A 210 9.03 -23.13 -0.36
N ARG A 211 10.17 -23.70 0.02
CA ARG A 211 10.96 -23.26 1.17
C ARG A 211 12.05 -22.33 0.67
N ARG A 212 12.37 -21.32 1.48
CA ARG A 212 13.47 -20.40 1.22
C ARG A 212 14.59 -20.71 2.20
N GLU A 213 15.80 -20.88 1.68
CA GLU A 213 17.02 -20.87 2.48
C GLU A 213 17.34 -19.44 2.92
N VAL A 214 17.62 -19.30 4.21
CA VAL A 214 18.01 -18.02 4.82
C VAL A 214 19.43 -18.19 5.34
N GLN A 215 20.37 -17.52 4.68
CA GLN A 215 21.72 -17.32 5.18
C GLN A 215 21.67 -16.21 6.25
N PRO A 216 21.91 -16.52 7.54
CA PRO A 216 21.96 -15.52 8.59
C PRO A 216 23.19 -14.62 8.41
N LYS A 217 23.05 -13.31 8.69
CA LYS A 217 24.15 -12.33 8.55
C LYS A 217 25.24 -12.41 9.63
N GLY A 218 25.06 -13.25 10.65
CA GLY A 218 26.03 -13.38 11.73
C GLY A 218 27.04 -14.48 11.42
N GLU A 219 28.32 -14.19 11.62
CA GLU A 219 29.41 -15.16 11.49
C GLU A 219 29.12 -16.41 12.35
N GLY A 220 29.29 -17.60 11.74
CA GLY A 220 29.12 -18.90 12.40
C GLY A 220 27.68 -19.45 12.48
N LYS A 221 26.64 -18.73 12.04
CA LYS A 221 25.27 -19.24 12.07
C LYS A 221 24.97 -20.10 10.82
N LYS A 222 24.47 -21.32 11.03
CA LYS A 222 24.14 -22.26 9.95
C LYS A 222 22.94 -21.77 9.12
N PRO A 223 22.92 -22.01 7.79
CA PRO A 223 21.75 -21.78 6.97
C PRO A 223 20.55 -22.59 7.47
N TYR A 224 19.35 -22.01 7.37
CA TYR A 224 18.12 -22.71 7.71
C TYR A 224 17.00 -22.40 6.72
N THR A 225 16.04 -23.33 6.59
CA THR A 225 14.93 -23.18 5.66
C THR A 225 13.69 -22.60 6.35
N LYS A 226 13.06 -21.61 5.71
CA LYS A 226 11.75 -21.06 6.12
C LYS A 226 10.68 -21.42 5.11
N ALA A 227 9.52 -21.82 5.61
CA ALA A 227 8.31 -22.02 4.81
C ALA A 227 7.19 -21.08 5.26
N PRO A 228 6.36 -20.54 4.35
CA PRO A 228 5.19 -19.76 4.73
C PRO A 228 4.11 -20.64 5.37
N LYS A 229 3.42 -20.10 6.39
CA LYS A 229 2.18 -20.71 6.91
C LYS A 229 1.10 -20.69 5.82
N ILE A 230 0.66 -21.87 5.39
CA ILE A 230 -0.34 -22.03 4.33
C ILE A 230 -1.68 -21.45 4.79
N GLN A 231 -2.25 -20.58 3.95
CA GLN A 231 -3.57 -20.00 4.22
C GLN A 231 -4.68 -20.80 3.54
N ARG A 232 -5.84 -20.87 4.19
CA ARG A 232 -7.08 -21.50 3.69
C ARG A 232 -6.99 -23.01 3.46
N LEU A 233 -6.04 -23.68 4.09
CA LEU A 233 -6.01 -25.15 4.17
C LEU A 233 -7.18 -25.66 5.02
N VAL A 234 -7.73 -26.82 4.68
CA VAL A 234 -8.69 -27.52 5.54
C VAL A 234 -7.89 -28.23 6.63
N THR A 235 -8.07 -27.83 7.88
CA THR A 235 -7.41 -28.44 9.05
C THR A 235 -8.45 -29.11 9.95
N PRO A 236 -8.06 -30.11 10.77
CA PRO A 236 -8.94 -30.74 11.74
C PRO A 236 -9.64 -29.72 12.64
N GLN A 237 -8.92 -28.70 13.11
CA GLN A 237 -9.48 -27.59 13.88
C GLN A 237 -10.58 -26.83 13.13
N ARG A 238 -10.41 -26.57 11.83
CA ARG A 238 -11.44 -25.90 11.01
C ARG A 238 -12.68 -26.77 10.86
N LEU A 239 -12.51 -28.10 10.73
CA LEU A 239 -13.62 -29.05 10.70
C LEU A 239 -14.33 -29.10 12.06
N GLN A 240 -13.59 -29.11 13.16
CA GLN A 240 -14.13 -29.05 14.52
C GLN A 240 -14.95 -27.76 14.74
N HIS A 241 -14.43 -26.58 14.37
CA HIS A 241 -15.17 -25.33 14.45
C HIS A 241 -16.45 -25.35 13.61
N LYS A 242 -16.44 -26.02 12.45
CA LYS A 242 -17.63 -26.20 11.62
C LYS A 242 -18.66 -27.12 12.31
N ARG A 243 -18.23 -28.26 12.84
CA ARG A 243 -19.09 -29.20 13.61
C ARG A 243 -19.69 -28.52 14.84
N HIS A 244 -18.87 -27.81 15.60
CA HIS A 244 -19.30 -27.08 16.79
C HIS A 244 -20.37 -26.02 16.47
N ARG A 245 -20.18 -25.23 15.40
CA ARG A 245 -21.20 -24.27 14.97
C ARG A 245 -22.54 -24.93 14.62
N VAL A 246 -22.50 -26.08 13.95
CA VAL A 246 -23.72 -26.84 13.64
C VAL A 246 -24.36 -27.39 14.91
N ALA A 247 -23.56 -27.89 15.85
CA ALA A 247 -24.05 -28.37 17.15
C ALA A 247 -24.72 -27.26 17.98
N LEU A 248 -24.15 -26.05 18.00
CA LEU A 248 -24.77 -24.90 18.68
C LEU A 248 -26.13 -24.53 18.09
N LYS A 249 -26.25 -24.57 16.75
CA LYS A 249 -27.54 -24.32 16.08
C LYS A 249 -28.59 -25.36 16.47
N ARG A 250 -28.22 -26.64 16.54
CA ARG A 250 -29.11 -27.73 16.97
C ARG A 250 -29.54 -27.55 18.43
N ARG A 251 -28.58 -27.32 19.32
CA ARG A 251 -28.85 -27.08 20.75
C ARG A 251 -29.77 -25.87 20.97
N GLN A 252 -29.57 -24.79 20.21
CA GLN A 252 -30.44 -23.62 20.30
C GLN A 252 -31.86 -23.94 19.83
N ALA A 253 -32.01 -24.71 18.75
CA ALA A 253 -33.33 -25.12 18.26
C ALA A 253 -34.04 -26.07 19.24
N GLU A 254 -33.32 -27.00 19.87
CA GLU A 254 -33.83 -27.88 20.93
C GLU A 254 -34.30 -27.06 22.13
N LYS A 255 -33.42 -26.18 22.64
CA LYS A 255 -33.75 -25.28 23.75
C LYS A 255 -35.02 -24.46 23.49
N VAL A 256 -35.19 -23.89 22.30
CA VAL A 256 -36.39 -23.11 21.94
C VAL A 256 -37.64 -23.98 21.92
N LYS A 257 -37.54 -25.24 21.47
CA LYS A 257 -38.67 -26.18 21.50
C LYS A 257 -39.04 -26.56 22.93
N ASP A 258 -38.05 -26.83 23.77
CA ASP A 258 -38.24 -27.19 25.17
C ASP A 258 -38.88 -26.03 25.94
N GLU A 259 -38.37 -24.80 25.79
CA GLU A 259 -38.95 -23.59 26.39
C GLU A 259 -40.39 -23.33 25.92
N ALA A 260 -40.68 -23.57 24.64
CA ALA A 260 -42.04 -23.44 24.11
C ALA A 260 -42.99 -24.49 24.69
N ALA A 261 -42.52 -25.73 24.88
CA ALA A 261 -43.29 -26.81 25.49
C ALA A 261 -43.55 -26.53 26.98
N GLU A 262 -42.54 -26.08 27.71
CA GLU A 262 -42.65 -25.66 29.11
C GLU A 262 -43.66 -24.51 29.27
N TYR A 263 -43.56 -23.48 28.42
CA TYR A 263 -44.49 -22.37 28.44
C TYR A 263 -45.93 -22.81 28.12
N SER A 264 -46.10 -23.70 27.14
CA SER A 264 -47.41 -24.28 26.79
C SER A 264 -48.04 -25.02 27.98
N ALA A 265 -47.24 -25.82 28.70
CA ALA A 265 -47.70 -26.52 29.89
C ALA A 265 -48.12 -25.57 31.03
N VAL A 266 -47.36 -24.49 31.26
CA VAL A 266 -47.71 -23.45 32.25
C VAL A 266 -49.01 -22.74 31.85
N LEU A 267 -49.16 -22.41 30.56
CA LEU A 267 -50.37 -21.77 30.04
C LEU A 267 -51.59 -22.66 30.22
N ALA A 268 -51.48 -23.96 29.91
CA ALA A 268 -52.56 -24.93 30.10
C ALA A 268 -53.01 -25.00 31.58
N LYS A 269 -52.07 -25.01 32.54
CA LYS A 269 -52.39 -24.96 33.98
C LYS A 269 -53.15 -23.69 34.36
N ARG A 270 -52.67 -22.51 33.94
CA ARG A 270 -53.33 -21.23 34.24
C ARG A 270 -54.73 -21.12 33.63
N VAL A 271 -54.92 -21.64 32.42
CA VAL A 271 -56.24 -21.67 31.76
C VAL A 271 -57.19 -22.60 32.52
N ALA A 272 -56.70 -23.76 32.98
CA ALA A 272 -57.49 -24.68 33.79
C ALA A 272 -57.92 -24.03 35.12
N GLU A 273 -57.00 -23.39 35.84
CA GLU A 273 -57.27 -22.65 37.08
C GLU A 273 -58.27 -21.50 36.88
N ALA A 274 -58.11 -20.71 35.80
CA ALA A 274 -59.06 -19.65 35.49
C ALA A 274 -60.46 -20.21 35.17
N LYS A 275 -60.54 -21.36 34.50
CA LYS A 275 -61.80 -22.03 34.19
C LYS A 275 -62.48 -22.58 35.45
N THR A 276 -61.72 -23.16 36.39
CA THR A 276 -62.27 -23.63 37.68
C THR A 276 -62.77 -22.46 38.51
N LEU A 277 -61.99 -21.38 38.67
CA LEU A 277 -62.41 -20.14 39.35
C LEU A 277 -63.68 -19.54 38.74
N ARG A 278 -63.77 -19.49 37.39
CA ARG A 278 -64.97 -19.00 36.71
C ARG A 278 -66.17 -19.91 36.98
N ALA A 279 -66.00 -21.23 36.97
CA ALA A 279 -67.07 -22.17 37.29
C ALA A 279 -67.55 -22.05 38.74
N GLU A 280 -66.62 -21.89 39.70
CA GLU A 280 -66.94 -21.66 41.10
C GLU A 280 -67.69 -20.33 41.32
N SER A 281 -67.24 -19.24 40.69
CA SER A 281 -67.94 -17.95 40.76
C SER A 281 -69.37 -18.05 40.21
N ARG A 282 -69.57 -18.81 39.12
CA ARG A 282 -70.90 -19.09 38.56
C ARG A 282 -71.77 -19.90 39.53
N LYS A 283 -71.21 -20.93 40.18
CA LYS A 283 -71.91 -21.72 41.21
C LYS A 283 -72.33 -20.83 42.39
N ARG A 284 -71.43 -19.99 42.90
CA ARG A 284 -71.71 -19.04 44.00
C ARG A 284 -72.84 -18.08 43.64
N ARG A 285 -72.83 -17.50 42.43
CA ARG A 285 -73.92 -16.63 41.94
C ARG A 285 -75.25 -17.36 41.81
N ALA A 286 -75.25 -18.61 41.32
CA ALA A 286 -76.46 -19.40 41.19
C ALA A 286 -77.06 -19.74 42.57
N SER A 287 -76.23 -20.04 43.58
CA SER A 287 -76.70 -20.28 44.94
C SER A 287 -77.24 -19.03 45.64
N SER A 288 -76.71 -17.84 45.32
CA SER A 288 -77.20 -16.58 45.91
C SER A 288 -78.54 -16.11 45.34
N MET A 289 -78.92 -16.53 44.12
CA MET A 289 -80.23 -16.21 43.51
C MET A 289 -81.34 -17.20 43.90
N ARG A 290 -81.06 -18.21 44.73
CA ARG A 290 -82.01 -19.27 45.13
C ARG A 290 -82.60 -19.05 46.54
N LYS A 291 -82.69 -17.78 46.97
CA LYS A 291 -83.41 -17.30 48.15
C LYS A 291 -84.52 -16.37 47.69
#